data_AF-A0A2H6GR11-F1
#
_entry.id   AF-A0A2H6GR11-F1
#
_cell.length_a   1.000
_cell.length_b   1.000
_cell.length_c   1.000
_cell.angle_alpha   90.00
_cell.angle_beta   90.00
_cell.angle_gamma   90.00
#
_symmetry.space_group_name_H-M   'P 1'
#
loop_
_entity.id
_entity.type
_entity.pdbx_description
1 polymer ?
#
loop_
_entity_poly.entity_id
_entity_poly.type
_entity_poly.pdbx_seq_one_letter_code
_entity_poly.pdbx_strand_id
1 'polypeptide(L)' 'MEQMIRKIPLGRLGESVEVAKVVKFLASNDSKYITGQTIIIDGGLSSA' A
#
# COMPACT_ATOMS: atom_id res chain seq x y z
N MET A 1 -12.98 16.01 -3.45
CA MET A 1 -12.09 14.86 -3.75
C MET A 1 -10.70 15.32 -4.17
N GLU A 2 -10.56 16.37 -4.98
CA GLU A 2 -9.25 16.91 -5.41
C GLU A 2 -8.27 17.26 -4.27
N GLN A 3 -8.75 17.91 -3.20
CA GLN A 3 -7.89 18.23 -2.04
C GLN A 3 -7.33 16.98 -1.34
N MET A 4 -8.06 15.86 -1.37
CA MET A 4 -7.59 14.59 -0.83
C MET A 4 -6.53 13.98 -1.75
N ILE A 5 -6.76 14.00 -3.06
CA ILE A 5 -5.82 13.48 -4.06
C ILE A 5 -4.48 14.24 -4.01
N ARG A 6 -4.50 15.57 -3.83
CA ARG A 6 -3.29 16.39 -3.70
C ARG A 6 -2.41 16.02 -2.51
N LYS A 7 -2.99 15.41 -1.46
CA LYS A 7 -2.22 14.95 -0.30
C LYS A 7 -1.52 13.61 -0.56
N ILE A 8 -1.95 12.86 -1.57
CA ILE A 8 -1.34 11.59 -1.94
C ILE A 8 -0.14 11.89 -2.85
N PRO A 9 1.10 11.55 -2.48
CA PRO A 9 2.26 11.80 -3.33
C PRO A 9 2.17 11.18 -4.74
N LEU A 10 1.56 9.99 -4.85
CA LEU A 10 1.29 9.37 -6.16
C LEU A 10 0.19 10.10 -6.99
N GLY A 11 -0.47 11.11 -6.44
CA GLY A 11 -1.42 11.97 -7.16
C GLY A 11 -2.71 11.27 -7.59
N ARG A 12 -3.03 10.10 -7.01
CA ARG A 12 -4.25 9.34 -7.31
C ARG A 12 -4.70 8.49 -6.13
N LEU A 13 -5.97 8.07 -6.17
CA LEU A 13 -6.44 7.01 -5.28
C LEU A 13 -5.84 5.67 -5.69
N GLY A 14 -5.58 4.83 -4.69
CA GLY A 14 -5.19 3.45 -4.89
C GLY A 14 -6.37 2.60 -5.34
N GLU A 15 -6.10 1.54 -6.08
CA GLU A 15 -7.09 0.53 -6.46
C GLU A 15 -7.03 -0.66 -5.50
N SER A 16 -8.16 -1.33 -5.29
CA SER A 16 -8.24 -2.51 -4.42
C SER A 16 -7.29 -3.64 -4.85
N VAL A 17 -7.03 -3.76 -6.16
CA VAL A 17 -6.10 -4.75 -6.71
C VAL A 17 -4.65 -4.52 -6.26
N GLU A 18 -4.25 -3.28 -5.99
CA GLU A 18 -2.90 -2.95 -5.54
C GLU A 18 -2.68 -3.46 -4.10
N VAL A 19 -3.67 -3.29 -3.23
CA VAL A 19 -3.68 -3.87 -1.88
C VAL A 19 -3.70 -5.40 -1.96
N ALA A 20 -4.56 -5.97 -2.81
CA ALA A 20 -4.70 -7.42 -2.97
C ALA A 20 -3.38 -8.08 -3.43
N LYS A 21 -2.59 -7.42 -4.28
CA LYS A 21 -1.27 -7.92 -4.72
C LYS A 21 -0.29 -8.02 -3.55
N VAL A 22 -0.25 -7.02 -2.66
CA VAL A 22 0.62 -7.05 -1.47
C VAL A 22 0.14 -8.13 -0.49
N VAL A 23 -1.16 -8.24 -0.25
CA VAL A 23 -1.72 -9.31 0.58
C VAL A 23 -1.39 -10.69 0.01
N LYS A 24 -1.52 -10.88 -1.30
CA LYS A 24 -1.14 -12.13 -1.98
C LYS A 24 0.33 -12.46 -1.75
N PHE A 25 1.23 -11.49 -1.86
CA PHE A 25 2.65 -11.68 -1.56
C PHE A 25 2.86 -12.10 -0.10
N LEU A 26 2.26 -11.38 0.85
CA LEU A 26 2.39 -11.67 2.29
C LEU A 26 1.82 -13.03 2.70
N ALA A 27 0.80 -13.51 2.01
CA ALA A 27 0.21 -14.84 2.22
C ALA A 27 0.95 -15.97 1.48
N SER A 28 1.95 -15.63 0.65
CA SER A 28 2.68 -16.61 -0.16
C SER A 28 3.94 -17.12 0.55
N ASN A 29 4.60 -18.09 -0.08
CA ASN A 29 5.90 -18.58 0.37
C ASN A 29 7.04 -17.56 0.16
N ASP A 30 6.83 -16.52 -0.64
CA ASP A 30 7.86 -15.55 -1.01
C ASP A 30 8.19 -14.59 0.16
N SER A 31 7.31 -14.49 1.16
CA SER A 31 7.45 -13.63 2.34
C SER A 31 7.77 -14.41 3.63
N LYS A 32 8.26 -15.65 3.54
CA LYS A 32 8.43 -16.57 4.70
C LYS A 32 9.24 -16.04 5.88
N TYR A 33 10.12 -15.06 5.65
CA TYR A 33 10.96 -14.48 6.69
C TYR A 33 10.48 -13.09 7.16
N ILE A 34 9.34 -12.64 6.65
CA ILE A 34 8.72 -11.37 7.05
C ILE A 34 7.67 -11.66 8.12
N THR A 35 7.91 -11.17 9.32
CA THR A 35 6.97 -11.27 10.44
C THR A 35 7.08 -10.05 11.36
N GLY A 36 5.98 -9.72 12.05
CA GLY A 36 5.91 -8.58 12.97
C GLY A 36 6.01 -7.20 12.32
N GLN A 37 5.83 -7.11 11.00
CA GLN A 37 5.95 -5.86 10.26
C GLN A 37 4.57 -5.33 9.82
N THR A 38 4.45 -4.01 9.80
CA THR A 38 3.32 -3.29 9.17
C THR A 38 3.77 -2.79 7.80
N ILE A 39 3.05 -3.16 6.73
CA ILE A 39 3.29 -2.63 5.38
C ILE A 39 2.20 -1.61 5.05
N ILE A 40 2.61 -0.36 4.86
CA ILE A 40 1.71 0.75 4.51
C ILE A 40 1.55 0.83 2.99
N ILE A 41 0.30 0.81 2.53
CA ILE A 41 -0.08 0.84 1.11
C ILE A 41 -1.03 2.02 0.89
N ASP A 42 -0.49 3.23 0.79
CA ASP A 42 -1.29 4.47 0.82
C ASP A 42 -0.86 5.52 -0.23
N GLY A 43 -0.03 5.12 -1.18
CA GLY A 43 0.49 6.02 -2.22
C GLY A 43 1.40 7.13 -1.67
N GLY A 44 1.97 6.95 -0.47
CA GLY A 44 2.93 7.86 0.16
C GLY A 44 2.34 8.79 1.22
N LEU A 45 1.05 8.64 1.56
CA LEU A 45 0.38 9.52 2.53
C LEU A 45 1.04 9.55 3.92
N SER A 46 1.55 8.42 4.40
CA SER A 46 2.15 8.30 5.74
C SER A 46 3.62 8.70 5.79
N SER A 47 4.25 8.96 4.64
CA SER A 47 5.67 9.34 4.52
C SER A 47 5.89 10.80 4.09
N ALA A 48 4.81 11.55 3.87
CA ALA A 48 4.82 12.95 3.43
C ALA A 48 4.64 13.93 4.59
#